data_AF-A0A6N8XGN7-F1
#
_entry.id   AF-A0A6N8XGN7-F1
#
_cell.length_a   1.000
_cell.length_b   1.000
_cell.length_c   1.000
_cell.angle_alpha   90.00
_cell.angle_beta   90.00
_cell.angle_gamma   90.00
#
_symmetry.space_group_name_H-M   'P 1'
#
loop_
_entity.id
_entity.type
_entity.pdbx_description
1 polymer ?
#
loop_
_entity_poly.entity_id
_entity_poly.type
_entity_poly.pdbx_seq_one_letter_code
_entity_poly.pdbx_strand_id
1 'polypeptide(L)' 'KTSGGRHPVSPTGVPTKGFKTRKNKRTDRLIVRRRGGARR' A
#
# COMPACT_ATOMS: atom_id res chain seq x y z
N LYS A 1 9.92 -16.47 -20.31
CA LYS A 1 9.98 -15.57 -19.13
C LYS A 1 8.56 -15.48 -18.57
N THR A 2 8.30 -16.14 -17.44
CA THR A 2 6.94 -16.27 -16.88
C THR A 2 6.88 -15.63 -15.50
N SER A 3 5.85 -14.84 -15.24
CA SER A 3 5.48 -14.42 -13.90
C SER A 3 4.82 -15.61 -13.21
N GLY A 4 5.57 -16.42 -12.48
CA GLY A 4 5.13 -17.69 -11.88
C GLY A 4 4.04 -17.58 -10.79
N GLY A 5 2.88 -17.02 -11.13
CA GLY A 5 1.66 -16.99 -10.32
C GLY A 5 1.66 -16.06 -9.10
N ARG A 6 2.77 -15.38 -8.79
CA ARG A 6 2.87 -14.53 -7.60
C ARG A 6 2.29 -13.13 -7.82
N HIS A 7 1.61 -12.60 -6.81
CA HIS A 7 1.23 -11.18 -6.78
C HIS A 7 2.47 -10.28 -6.90
N PRO A 8 2.36 -9.13 -7.57
CA PRO A 8 3.50 -8.26 -7.81
C PRO A 8 3.98 -7.63 -6.50
N VAL A 9 5.27 -7.79 -6.24
CA VAL A 9 5.96 -7.33 -5.04
C VAL A 9 7.26 -6.62 -5.42
N SER A 10 7.79 -5.80 -4.50
CA SER A 10 9.15 -5.28 -4.58
C SER A 10 10.19 -6.40 -4.42
N PRO A 11 11.48 -6.14 -4.70
CA PRO A 11 12.55 -7.10 -4.43
C PRO A 11 12.62 -7.58 -2.96
N THR A 12 12.10 -6.77 -2.04
CA THR A 12 12.03 -7.05 -0.60
C THR A 12 10.68 -7.61 -0.15
N GLY A 13 9.78 -7.93 -1.08
CA GLY A 13 8.49 -8.57 -0.77
C GLY A 13 7.34 -7.63 -0.40
N VAL A 14 7.51 -6.30 -0.53
CA VAL A 14 6.42 -5.34 -0.27
C VAL A 14 5.45 -5.34 -1.45
N PRO A 15 4.13 -5.54 -1.24
CA PRO A 15 3.17 -5.55 -2.35
C PRO A 15 3.12 -4.19 -3.04
N THR A 16 3.14 -4.19 -4.38
CA THR A 16 3.19 -2.95 -5.16
C THR A 16 1.82 -2.40 -5.50
N LYS A 17 0.80 -3.27 -5.56
CA LYS A 17 -0.58 -2.88 -5.93
C LYS A 17 -1.45 -2.74 -4.68
N GLY A 18 -1.93 -1.52 -4.45
CA GLY A 18 -2.97 -1.21 -3.44
C GLY A 18 -2.53 -1.25 -1.97
N PHE A 19 -1.27 -1.59 -1.67
CA PHE A 19 -0.80 -1.67 -0.30
C PHE A 19 -0.48 -0.28 0.29
N LYS A 20 -1.18 0.08 1.37
CA LYS A 20 -0.87 1.28 2.16
C LYS A 20 0.35 1.01 3.03
N THR A 21 1.46 1.67 2.73
CA THR A 21 2.72 1.53 3.47
C THR A 21 2.74 2.29 4.81
N ARG A 22 1.90 3.32 4.96
CA ARG A 22 1.83 4.14 6.18
C ARG A 22 1.01 3.45 7.27
N LYS A 23 1.63 3.20 8.44
CA LYS A 23 1.00 2.52 9.60
C LYS A 23 0.95 3.35 10.89
N ASN A 24 1.61 4.50 10.95
CA ASN A 24 1.71 5.30 12.18
C ASN A 24 0.37 5.95 12.55
N LYS A 25 -0.19 5.53 13.69
CA LYS A 25 -1.47 6.04 14.23
C LYS A 25 -1.37 7.38 14.96
N ARG A 26 -0.19 7.78 15.46
CA ARG A 26 -0.06 9.01 16.26
C ARG A 26 -0.43 10.26 15.44
N THR A 27 0.00 10.30 14.18
CA THR A 27 -0.22 11.44 13.28
C THR A 27 -1.53 11.35 12.50
N ASP A 28 -2.29 10.25 12.62
CA ASP A 28 -3.56 10.07 11.91
C ASP A 28 -4.61 11.13 12.25
N ARG A 29 -4.60 11.60 13.50
CA ARG A 29 -5.56 12.59 14.01
C ARG A 29 -5.38 13.97 13.37
N LEU A 30 -4.22 14.24 12.78
CA LEU A 30 -3.90 15.50 12.14
C LEU A 30 -4.27 15.51 10.64
N ILE A 31 -4.80 14.40 10.10
CA ILE A 31 -5.15 14.29 8.69
C ILE A 31 -6.56 14.84 8.44
N VAL A 32 -6.65 16.03 7.85
CA VAL A 32 -7.94 16.69 7.53
C VAL A 32 -8.65 16.06 6.33
N ARG A 33 -7.91 15.67 5.27
CA ARG A 33 -8.45 14.98 4.09
C ARG A 33 -7.50 13.91 3.58
N ARG A 34 -8.02 12.73 3.25
CA ARG A 34 -7.25 11.64 2.61
C ARG A 34 -7.32 11.77 1.09
N ARG A 35 -6.23 11.41 0.41
CA ARG A 35 -6.21 11.35 -1.06
C ARG A 35 -7.15 10.23 -1.53
N GLY A 36 -8.09 10.56 -2.42
CA GLY A 36 -9.09 9.63 -2.92
C GLY A 36 -8.46 8.58 -3.84
N GLY A 37 -8.69 7.31 -3.52
CA GLY A 37 -8.32 6.15 -4.32
C GLY A 37 -9.11 4.97 -3.76
N ALA A 38 -9.89 4.32 -4.62
CA ALA A 38 -10.93 3.38 -4.21
C ALA A 38 -10.42 2.28 -3.24
N ARG A 39 -11.24 2.07 -2.21
CA ARG A 39 -11.28 0.99 -1.20
C ARG A 39 -10.26 1.03 -0.03
N ARG A 40 -10.88 1.25 1.14
CA ARG A 40 -10.39 1.31 2.54
C ARG A 40 -9.46 2.46 2.85
#